data_AF-A0A7C1USP7-F1
#
_entry.id   AF-A0A7C1USP7-F1
#
_cell.length_a   1.000
_cell.length_b   1.000
_cell.length_c   1.000
_cell.angle_alpha   90.00
_cell.angle_beta   90.00
_cell.angle_gamma   90.00
#
_symmetry.space_group_name_H-M   'P 1'
#
loop_
_entity.id
_entity.type
_entity.pdbx_description
1 polymer ?
#
loop_
_entity_poly.entity_id
_entity_poly.type
_entity_poly.pdbx_seq_one_letter_code
_entity_poly.pdbx_strand_id
1 'polypeptide(L)'
;MKNPMTKMIRSLLPGLLLAALAGSVWAAGEPVPWNSLSSAQQKILAKLTRPEQWDRLPAGRQQRLLKGLRAWRKMSPEERAWAKRRFQQWKKLPPKQRARIRRRFEAYLSLSPEQRKWVKAQYQRFKKMPPEKRKALRKKWKGMSEQERLRALQNQKNPQGLPPPERRRLLEKLFP
;
A
#
# COMPACT_ATOMS: atom_id res chain seq x y z
N MET A 1 19.61 0.97 -20.51
CA MET A 1 19.70 1.25 -19.05
C MET A 1 18.39 0.86 -18.37
N LYS A 2 18.38 -0.23 -17.60
CA LYS A 2 17.16 -0.84 -17.03
C LYS A 2 16.72 -0.01 -15.81
N ASN A 3 15.60 0.70 -15.95
CA ASN A 3 15.08 1.62 -14.94
C ASN A 3 14.82 0.87 -13.59
N PRO A 4 15.46 1.25 -12.47
CA PRO A 4 15.30 0.56 -11.18
C PRO A 4 13.86 0.68 -10.60
N MET A 5 13.00 1.49 -11.22
CA MET A 5 11.62 1.72 -10.81
C MET A 5 10.63 0.59 -11.10
N THR A 6 10.95 -0.41 -11.93
CA THR A 6 10.05 -1.58 -12.12
C THR A 6 10.05 -2.50 -10.89
N LYS A 7 11.11 -2.49 -10.06
CA LYS A 7 11.08 -3.10 -8.72
C LYS A 7 10.16 -2.33 -7.75
N MET A 8 9.99 -1.03 -7.97
CA MET A 8 9.23 -0.12 -7.10
C MET A 8 7.72 -0.42 -7.04
N ILE A 9 7.18 -1.23 -7.95
CA ILE A 9 5.79 -1.69 -7.94
C ILE A 9 5.59 -2.95 -7.07
N ARG A 10 6.66 -3.69 -6.78
CA ARG A 10 6.70 -4.62 -5.63
C ARG A 10 6.89 -3.85 -4.31
N SER A 11 7.27 -2.58 -4.40
CA SER A 11 7.59 -1.69 -3.28
C SER A 11 6.61 -0.51 -3.12
N LEU A 12 5.34 -0.66 -3.52
CA LEU A 12 4.22 0.02 -2.84
C LEU A 12 3.96 -0.63 -1.47
N LEU A 13 5.05 -0.92 -0.76
CA LEU A 13 5.10 -1.47 0.58
C LEU A 13 6.08 -0.68 1.49
N PRO A 14 6.17 0.68 1.46
CA PRO A 14 6.65 1.38 2.64
C PRO A 14 5.51 1.54 3.67
N GLY A 15 4.36 0.90 3.45
CA GLY A 15 3.22 0.85 4.39
C GLY A 15 3.20 -0.38 5.29
N LEU A 16 4.15 -1.32 5.17
CA LEU A 16 4.10 -2.55 5.98
C LEU A 16 4.68 -2.41 7.40
N LEU A 17 5.23 -1.24 7.75
CA LEU A 17 5.54 -0.89 9.16
C LEU A 17 4.42 -0.07 9.84
N LEU A 18 3.37 0.33 9.12
CA LEU A 18 2.35 1.29 9.62
C LEU A 18 0.91 0.75 9.65
N ALA A 19 0.76 -0.56 9.49
CA ALA A 19 -0.49 -1.28 9.74
C ALA A 19 -0.51 -1.91 11.15
N ALA A 20 0.22 -1.33 12.10
CA ALA A 20 0.21 -1.77 13.51
C ALA A 20 -0.89 -1.09 14.35
N LEU A 21 -1.74 -0.24 13.76
CA LEU A 21 -2.77 0.54 14.46
C LEU A 21 -4.16 0.45 13.80
N ALA A 22 -4.47 -0.65 13.13
CA ALA A 22 -5.83 -0.93 12.70
C ALA A 22 -6.18 -2.36 13.13
N GLY A 23 -7.02 -2.42 14.17
CA GLY A 23 -7.77 -3.61 14.51
C GLY A 23 -8.70 -3.93 13.35
N SER A 24 -8.49 -5.09 12.77
CA SER A 24 -9.51 -5.85 12.05
C SER A 24 -9.14 -7.29 12.34
N VAL A 25 -9.99 -7.90 13.17
CA VAL A 25 -10.09 -9.34 13.44
C VAL A 25 -10.30 -10.05 12.09
N TRP A 26 -10.01 -11.34 12.00
CA TRP A 26 -10.12 -12.22 10.82
C TRP A 26 -8.87 -12.30 9.93
N ALA A 27 -7.77 -12.72 10.55
CA ALA A 27 -6.82 -13.67 9.97
C ALA A 27 -6.20 -14.44 11.13
N ALA A 28 -6.83 -15.55 11.53
CA ALA A 28 -6.25 -16.48 12.48
C ALA A 28 -5.11 -17.24 11.78
N GLY A 29 -3.96 -16.57 11.63
CA GLY A 29 -2.71 -17.30 11.51
C GLY A 29 -2.28 -17.76 12.90
N GLU A 30 -1.49 -18.82 12.98
CA GLU A 30 -0.88 -19.24 14.23
C GLU A 30 -0.02 -18.10 14.82
N PRO A 31 -0.14 -17.81 16.13
CA PRO A 31 0.79 -16.92 16.81
C PRO A 31 2.21 -17.48 16.67
N VAL A 32 3.16 -16.63 16.33
CA VAL A 32 4.57 -16.99 16.22
C VAL A 32 5.25 -16.54 17.49
N PRO A 33 5.68 -17.45 18.38
CA PRO A 33 6.28 -17.05 19.65
C PRO A 33 7.64 -16.38 19.42
N TRP A 34 8.03 -15.46 20.32
CA TRP A 34 9.28 -14.69 20.16
C TRP A 34 10.52 -15.57 20.04
N ASN A 35 10.57 -16.67 20.78
CA ASN A 35 11.69 -17.62 20.83
C ASN A 35 11.87 -18.42 19.53
N SER A 36 10.83 -18.58 18.69
CA SER A 36 10.95 -19.27 17.40
C SER A 36 11.50 -18.39 16.29
N LEU A 37 11.72 -17.09 16.56
CA LEU A 37 12.31 -16.15 15.61
C LEU A 37 13.84 -16.32 15.60
N SER A 38 14.45 -16.27 14.42
CA SER A 38 15.92 -16.28 14.34
C SER A 38 16.53 -15.05 15.02
N SER A 39 17.76 -15.15 15.52
CA SER A 39 18.42 -14.04 16.24
C SER A 39 18.51 -12.76 15.42
N ALA A 40 18.68 -12.87 14.09
CA ALA A 40 18.65 -11.73 13.18
C ALA A 40 17.26 -11.06 13.10
N GLN A 41 16.18 -11.85 13.18
CA GLN A 41 14.82 -11.31 13.21
C GLN A 41 14.51 -10.63 14.54
N GLN A 42 14.87 -11.27 15.66
CA GLN A 42 14.72 -10.70 17.00
C GLN A 42 15.46 -9.37 17.13
N LYS A 43 16.73 -9.27 16.71
CA LYS A 43 17.51 -8.02 16.75
C LYS A 43 16.86 -6.85 16.01
N ILE A 44 16.17 -7.12 14.89
CA ILE A 44 15.48 -6.07 14.12
C ILE A 44 14.14 -5.73 14.77
N LEU A 45 13.38 -6.73 15.21
CA LEU A 45 12.07 -6.53 15.84
C LEU A 45 12.18 -5.89 17.23
N ALA A 46 13.27 -6.11 17.96
CA ALA A 46 13.55 -5.49 19.25
C ALA A 46 13.61 -3.96 19.18
N LYS A 47 13.89 -3.40 17.98
CA LYS A 47 13.84 -1.94 17.74
C LYS A 47 12.41 -1.39 17.60
N LEU A 48 11.43 -2.27 17.42
CA LEU A 48 10.04 -1.92 17.11
C LEU A 48 9.08 -2.33 18.23
N THR A 49 9.36 -3.43 18.93
CA THR A 49 8.54 -3.99 19.99
C THR A 49 9.43 -4.69 21.01
N ARG A 50 8.99 -4.73 22.27
CA ARG A 50 9.66 -5.52 23.29
C ARG A 50 9.30 -7.00 23.14
N PRO A 51 10.19 -7.94 23.50
CA PRO A 51 9.91 -9.39 23.47
C PRO A 51 8.62 -9.76 24.20
N GLU A 52 8.44 -9.29 25.43
CA GLU A 52 7.27 -9.55 26.26
C GLU A 52 5.95 -8.99 25.68
N GLN A 53 6.03 -7.97 24.82
CA GLN A 53 4.87 -7.42 24.12
C GLN A 53 4.55 -8.21 22.84
N TRP A 54 5.54 -8.90 22.25
CA TRP A 54 5.38 -9.61 21.00
C TRP A 54 4.35 -10.73 21.11
N ASP A 55 4.48 -11.56 22.15
CA ASP A 55 3.58 -12.71 22.36
C ASP A 55 2.15 -12.26 22.67
N ARG A 56 1.96 -11.02 23.16
CA ARG A 56 0.65 -10.39 23.37
C ARG A 56 0.04 -9.77 22.12
N LEU A 57 0.80 -9.66 21.02
CA LEU A 57 0.25 -9.14 19.76
C LEU A 57 -0.70 -10.16 19.15
N PRO A 58 -1.84 -9.74 18.59
CA PRO A 58 -2.69 -10.63 17.79
C PRO A 58 -1.87 -11.29 16.68
N ALA A 59 -2.09 -12.59 16.43
CA ALA A 59 -1.29 -13.35 15.47
C ALA A 59 -1.26 -12.72 14.07
N GLY A 60 -2.40 -12.20 13.59
CA GLY A 60 -2.44 -11.45 12.32
C GLY A 60 -1.54 -10.19 12.31
N ARG A 61 -1.28 -9.56 13.46
CA ARG A 61 -0.31 -8.46 13.58
C ARG A 61 1.12 -8.96 13.57
N GLN A 62 1.42 -10.06 14.28
CA GLN A 62 2.74 -10.71 14.23
C GLN A 62 3.10 -11.09 12.78
N GLN A 63 2.19 -11.76 12.07
CA GLN A 63 2.39 -12.16 10.67
C GLN A 63 2.65 -10.97 9.73
N ARG A 64 1.96 -9.84 9.93
CA ARG A 64 2.21 -8.59 9.18
C ARG A 64 3.61 -8.06 9.45
N LEU A 65 4.06 -8.02 10.70
CA LEU A 65 5.41 -7.57 11.07
C LEU A 65 6.49 -8.48 10.46
N LEU A 66 6.31 -9.81 10.52
CA LEU A 66 7.24 -10.77 9.92
C LEU A 66 7.31 -10.64 8.40
N LYS A 67 6.16 -10.43 7.73
CA LYS A 67 6.13 -10.15 6.28
C LYS A 67 6.89 -8.87 5.94
N GLY A 68 6.77 -7.84 6.78
CA GLY A 68 7.46 -6.56 6.62
C GLY A 68 8.97 -6.71 6.78
N LEU A 69 9.38 -7.51 7.76
CA LEU A 69 10.77 -7.85 8.00
C LEU A 69 11.40 -8.62 6.83
N ARG A 70 10.68 -9.61 6.28
CA ARG A 70 11.12 -10.32 5.07
C ARG A 70 11.29 -9.38 3.88
N ALA A 71 10.37 -8.42 3.70
CA ALA A 71 10.49 -7.42 2.65
C ALA A 71 11.69 -6.49 2.88
N TRP A 72 11.89 -6.02 4.11
CA TRP A 72 13.00 -5.15 4.49
C TRP A 72 14.38 -5.80 4.26
N ARG A 73 14.52 -7.08 4.59
CA ARG A 73 15.75 -7.84 4.35
C ARG A 73 16.10 -7.93 2.87
N LYS A 74 15.10 -8.03 1.98
CA LYS A 74 15.27 -8.08 0.52
C LYS A 74 15.56 -6.73 -0.13
N MET A 75 15.42 -5.62 0.59
CA MET A 75 15.69 -4.27 0.07
C MET A 75 17.18 -3.96 0.02
N SER A 76 17.62 -3.27 -1.04
CA SER A 76 18.96 -2.67 -1.12
C SER A 76 19.14 -1.53 -0.11
N PRO A 77 20.38 -1.08 0.17
CA PRO A 77 20.62 0.09 1.02
C PRO A 77 19.85 1.35 0.57
N GLU A 78 19.80 1.61 -0.74
CA GLU A 78 19.09 2.75 -1.33
C GLU A 78 17.57 2.63 -1.13
N GLU A 79 17.01 1.43 -1.34
CA GLU A 79 15.60 1.16 -1.11
C GLU A 79 15.22 1.35 0.37
N ARG A 80 16.08 0.89 1.30
CA ARG A 80 15.89 1.11 2.74
C ARG A 80 15.95 2.58 3.11
N ALA A 81 16.92 3.33 2.57
CA ALA A 81 17.03 4.77 2.80
C ALA A 81 15.79 5.52 2.29
N TRP A 82 15.31 5.16 1.09
CA TRP A 82 14.07 5.70 0.55
C TRP A 82 12.85 5.35 1.43
N ALA A 83 12.72 4.10 1.87
CA ALA A 83 11.63 3.68 2.75
C ALA A 83 11.65 4.43 4.08
N LYS A 84 12.83 4.64 4.69
CA LYS A 84 13.01 5.44 5.91
C LYS A 84 12.52 6.87 5.70
N ARG A 85 12.91 7.53 4.60
CA ARG A 85 12.44 8.90 4.26
C ARG A 85 10.92 8.96 4.13
N ARG A 86 10.31 8.00 3.42
CA ARG A 86 8.85 7.92 3.26
C ARG A 86 8.12 7.71 4.58
N PHE A 87 8.67 6.87 5.46
CA PHE A 87 8.13 6.64 6.80
C PHE A 87 8.17 7.93 7.65
N GLN A 88 9.26 8.70 7.59
CA GLN A 88 9.33 9.99 8.30
C GLN A 88 8.32 11.00 7.78
N GLN A 89 8.13 11.09 6.46
CA GLN A 89 7.08 11.94 5.88
C GLN A 89 5.69 11.50 6.32
N TRP A 90 5.44 10.19 6.38
CA TRP A 90 4.17 9.64 6.86
C TRP A 90 3.89 10.02 8.31
N LYS A 91 4.89 9.91 9.20
CA LYS A 91 4.73 10.24 10.63
C LYS A 91 4.30 11.69 10.84
N LYS A 92 4.75 12.60 9.97
CA LYS A 92 4.41 14.03 10.00
C LYS A 92 3.00 14.33 9.46
N LEU A 93 2.29 13.36 8.87
CA LEU A 93 0.96 13.60 8.33
C LEU A 93 -0.09 13.74 9.45
N PRO A 94 -1.05 14.67 9.33
CA PRO A 94 -2.17 14.77 10.26
C PRO A 94 -2.94 13.44 10.39
N PRO A 95 -3.49 13.12 11.58
CA PRO A 95 -4.22 11.86 11.82
C PRO A 95 -5.28 11.54 10.76
N LYS A 96 -6.10 12.53 10.37
CA LYS A 96 -7.13 12.39 9.32
C LYS A 96 -6.54 11.98 7.97
N GLN A 97 -5.37 12.52 7.60
CA GLN A 97 -4.69 12.16 6.36
C GLN A 97 -4.11 10.74 6.43
N ARG A 98 -3.51 10.37 7.56
CA ARG A 98 -3.01 9.01 7.81
C ARG A 98 -4.14 7.98 7.71
N ALA A 99 -5.28 8.25 8.36
CA ALA A 99 -6.46 7.40 8.31
C ALA A 99 -7.00 7.23 6.88
N ARG A 100 -7.06 8.32 6.10
CA ARG A 100 -7.48 8.25 4.69
C ARG A 100 -6.55 7.38 3.86
N ILE A 101 -5.24 7.56 3.96
CA ILE A 101 -4.30 6.78 3.16
C ILE A 101 -4.29 5.30 3.63
N ARG A 102 -4.45 5.03 4.92
CA ARG A 102 -4.59 3.66 5.44
C ARG A 102 -5.79 2.95 4.82
N ARG A 103 -6.98 3.58 4.84
CA ARG A 103 -8.19 3.04 4.22
C ARG A 103 -7.99 2.71 2.74
N ARG A 104 -7.38 3.62 1.97
CA ARG A 104 -7.07 3.39 0.54
C ARG A 104 -6.10 2.23 0.33
N PHE A 105 -5.13 2.09 1.23
CA PHE A 105 -4.16 0.99 1.18
C PHE A 105 -4.81 -0.35 1.52
N GLU A 106 -5.67 -0.41 2.53
CA GLU A 106 -6.47 -1.60 2.86
C GLU A 106 -7.39 -2.00 1.71
N ALA A 107 -8.08 -1.03 1.11
CA ALA A 107 -8.87 -1.25 -0.10
C ALA A 107 -8.02 -1.82 -1.23
N TYR A 108 -6.81 -1.28 -1.46
CA TYR A 108 -5.88 -1.80 -2.45
C TYR A 108 -5.43 -3.25 -2.16
N LEU A 109 -5.23 -3.60 -0.89
CA LEU A 109 -4.92 -4.96 -0.47
C LEU A 109 -6.12 -5.91 -0.60
N SER A 110 -7.35 -5.42 -0.66
CA SER A 110 -8.53 -6.26 -0.93
C SER A 110 -8.70 -6.62 -2.42
N LEU A 111 -7.92 -6.00 -3.31
CA LEU A 111 -8.05 -6.20 -4.75
C LEU A 111 -7.47 -7.53 -5.22
N SER A 112 -8.08 -8.09 -6.27
CA SER A 112 -7.55 -9.26 -6.99
C SER A 112 -6.18 -8.95 -7.62
N PRO A 113 -5.34 -9.96 -7.90
CA PRO A 113 -4.07 -9.76 -8.59
C PRO A 113 -4.20 -8.98 -9.91
N GLU A 114 -5.25 -9.25 -10.68
CA GLU A 114 -5.57 -8.63 -11.98
C GLU A 114 -5.95 -7.16 -11.79
N GLN A 115 -6.83 -6.87 -10.82
CA GLN A 115 -7.20 -5.51 -10.43
C GLN A 115 -5.97 -4.71 -9.99
N ARG A 116 -5.10 -5.30 -9.16
CA ARG A 116 -3.85 -4.66 -8.74
C ARG A 116 -2.94 -4.39 -9.93
N LYS A 117 -2.79 -5.34 -10.87
CA LYS A 117 -1.98 -5.18 -12.09
C LYS A 117 -2.51 -4.02 -12.94
N TRP A 118 -3.83 -3.92 -13.09
CA TRP A 118 -4.48 -2.82 -13.80
C TRP A 118 -4.22 -1.47 -13.12
N VAL A 119 -4.45 -1.35 -11.80
CA VAL A 119 -4.19 -0.10 -11.04
C VAL A 119 -2.74 0.33 -11.20
N LYS A 120 -1.80 -0.62 -11.11
CA LYS A 120 -0.38 -0.37 -11.32
C LYS A 120 -0.11 0.16 -12.72
N ALA A 121 -0.69 -0.42 -13.76
CA ALA A 121 -0.51 0.02 -15.14
C ALA A 121 -1.05 1.44 -15.36
N GLN A 122 -2.25 1.75 -14.86
CA GLN A 122 -2.83 3.09 -14.97
C GLN A 122 -1.99 4.14 -14.23
N TYR A 123 -1.51 3.82 -13.04
CA TYR A 123 -0.62 4.71 -12.29
C TYR A 123 0.69 4.98 -13.04
N GLN A 124 1.29 3.98 -13.69
CA GLN A 124 2.50 4.18 -14.48
C GLN A 124 2.27 5.06 -15.71
N ARG A 125 1.14 4.87 -16.41
CA ARG A 125 0.74 5.75 -17.52
C ARG A 125 0.58 7.19 -17.03
N PHE A 126 -0.18 7.40 -15.96
CA PHE A 126 -0.37 8.71 -15.35
C PHE A 126 0.97 9.36 -14.96
N LYS A 127 1.89 8.61 -14.37
CA LYS A 127 3.20 9.13 -13.95
C LYS A 127 4.06 9.59 -15.13
N LYS A 128 3.96 8.93 -16.28
CA LYS A 128 4.69 9.28 -17.51
C LYS A 128 4.11 10.50 -18.24
N MET A 129 2.93 10.98 -17.86
CA MET A 129 2.34 12.17 -18.48
C MET A 129 3.11 13.45 -18.09
N PRO A 130 3.16 14.46 -18.98
CA PRO A 130 3.69 15.79 -18.68
C PRO A 130 3.09 16.37 -17.39
N PRO A 131 3.88 17.11 -16.57
CA PRO A 131 3.41 17.70 -15.32
C PRO A 131 2.10 18.48 -15.45
N GLU A 132 1.96 19.31 -16.49
CA GLU A 132 0.76 20.10 -16.74
C GLU A 132 -0.45 19.23 -17.04
N LYS A 133 -0.29 18.19 -17.86
CA LYS A 133 -1.38 17.21 -18.12
C LYS A 133 -1.82 16.52 -16.83
N ARG A 134 -0.88 16.14 -15.96
CA ARG A 134 -1.20 15.55 -14.65
C ARG A 134 -1.94 16.54 -13.74
N LYS A 135 -1.53 17.80 -13.72
CA LYS A 135 -2.16 18.87 -12.92
C LYS A 135 -3.59 19.12 -13.40
N ALA A 136 -3.79 19.25 -14.71
CA ALA A 136 -5.10 19.41 -15.33
C ALA A 136 -6.03 18.23 -15.01
N LEU A 137 -5.54 16.99 -15.16
CA LEU A 137 -6.32 15.79 -14.81
C LEU A 137 -6.71 15.76 -13.32
N ARG A 138 -5.81 16.13 -12.42
CA ARG A 138 -6.12 16.22 -10.97
C ARG A 138 -7.16 17.30 -10.69
N LYS A 139 -7.05 18.47 -11.32
CA LYS A 139 -8.01 19.58 -11.16
C LYS A 139 -9.39 19.15 -11.65
N LYS A 140 -9.47 18.59 -12.86
CA LYS A 140 -10.70 18.04 -13.45
C LYS A 140 -11.31 16.99 -12.52
N TRP A 141 -10.53 16.02 -12.06
CA TRP A 141 -11.02 14.97 -11.17
C TRP A 141 -11.57 15.50 -9.84
N LYS A 142 -10.89 16.47 -9.22
CA LYS A 142 -11.34 17.10 -7.98
C LYS A 142 -12.65 17.87 -8.16
N GLY A 143 -12.86 18.48 -9.33
CA GLY A 143 -14.08 19.21 -9.66
C GLY A 143 -15.27 18.33 -10.06
N MET A 144 -15.03 17.06 -10.42
CA MET A 144 -16.11 16.13 -10.78
C MET A 144 -16.87 15.61 -9.56
N SER A 145 -18.19 15.49 -9.69
CA SER A 145 -19.04 14.72 -8.78
C SER A 145 -18.70 13.22 -8.83
N GLU A 146 -19.15 12.46 -7.85
CA GLU A 146 -18.94 11.00 -7.85
C GLU A 146 -19.56 10.34 -9.10
N GLN A 147 -20.78 10.74 -9.46
CA GLN A 147 -21.46 10.22 -10.66
C GLN A 147 -20.70 10.57 -11.94
N GLU A 148 -20.16 11.78 -12.06
CA GLU A 148 -19.36 12.20 -13.23
C GLU A 148 -18.05 11.42 -13.33
N ARG A 149 -17.39 11.16 -12.20
CA ARG A 149 -16.19 10.31 -12.17
C ARG A 149 -16.53 8.91 -12.68
N LEU A 150 -17.62 8.31 -12.18
CA LEU A 150 -18.08 6.99 -12.60
C LEU A 150 -18.35 6.94 -14.11
N ARG A 151 -19.05 7.93 -14.66
CA ARG A 151 -19.33 8.03 -16.10
C ARG A 151 -18.04 8.20 -16.93
N ALA A 152 -17.13 9.06 -16.51
CA ALA A 152 -15.86 9.28 -17.22
C ALA A 152 -15.02 8.00 -17.32
N LEU A 153 -15.16 7.08 -16.36
CA LEU A 153 -14.41 5.82 -16.26
C LEU A 153 -15.08 4.66 -17.00
N GLN A 154 -16.42 4.69 -17.10
CA GLN A 154 -17.19 3.82 -17.99
C GLN A 154 -16.91 4.17 -19.46
N ASN A 155 -16.93 5.47 -19.79
CA ASN A 155 -16.76 5.98 -21.16
C ASN A 155 -15.30 5.95 -21.64
N GLN A 156 -14.35 5.66 -20.75
CA GLN A 156 -12.96 5.46 -21.13
C GLN A 156 -12.82 4.15 -21.91
N LYS A 157 -12.93 4.25 -23.25
CA LYS A 157 -12.58 3.19 -24.22
C LYS A 157 -11.13 2.75 -23.93
N ASN A 158 -10.97 1.68 -23.17
CA ASN A 158 -9.68 1.13 -22.82
C ASN A 158 -9.58 -0.27 -23.44
N PRO A 159 -8.83 -0.45 -24.55
CA PRO A 159 -8.81 -1.69 -25.32
C PRO A 159 -8.16 -2.90 -24.63
N GLN A 160 -7.71 -2.80 -23.37
CA GLN A 160 -7.01 -3.89 -22.66
C GLN A 160 -7.29 -3.97 -21.13
N GLY A 161 -8.54 -3.95 -20.64
CA GLY A 161 -8.78 -4.44 -19.25
C GLY A 161 -10.10 -4.11 -18.56
N LEU A 162 -10.47 -4.99 -17.60
CA LEU A 162 -11.65 -5.12 -16.71
C LEU A 162 -12.99 -4.47 -17.15
N PRO A 163 -14.11 -5.22 -17.16
CA PRO A 163 -15.45 -4.72 -17.47
C PRO A 163 -15.82 -3.44 -16.69
N PRO A 164 -16.59 -2.51 -17.29
CA PRO A 164 -17.04 -1.28 -16.65
C PRO A 164 -17.59 -1.39 -15.20
N PRO A 165 -18.39 -2.41 -14.82
CA PRO A 165 -18.89 -2.53 -13.44
C PRO A 165 -17.80 -2.83 -12.41
N GLU A 166 -16.77 -3.60 -12.77
CA GLU A 166 -15.67 -3.92 -11.85
C GLU A 166 -14.78 -2.72 -11.58
N ARG A 167 -14.65 -1.81 -12.56
CA ARG A 167 -13.93 -0.53 -12.38
C ARG A 167 -14.61 0.36 -11.35
N ARG A 168 -15.95 0.49 -11.41
CA ARG A 168 -16.73 1.28 -10.45
C ARG A 168 -16.48 0.82 -9.01
N ARG A 169 -16.64 -0.48 -8.75
CA ARG A 169 -16.41 -1.08 -7.42
C ARG A 169 -14.97 -0.89 -6.93
N LEU A 170 -14.00 -0.99 -7.84
CA LEU A 170 -12.58 -0.74 -7.56
C LEU A 170 -12.33 0.71 -7.10
N LEU A 171 -13.04 1.68 -7.69
CA LEU A 171 -12.85 3.09 -7.41
C LEU A 171 -13.56 3.55 -6.14
N GLU A 172 -14.78 3.10 -5.91
CA GLU A 172 -15.51 3.29 -4.65
C GLU A 172 -14.65 2.79 -3.48
N LYS A 173 -13.99 1.64 -3.66
CA LYS A 173 -13.05 1.10 -2.67
C LYS A 173 -11.78 1.97 -2.50
N LEU A 174 -11.16 2.41 -3.59
CA LEU A 174 -9.86 3.11 -3.55
C LEU A 174 -9.93 4.61 -3.28
N PHE A 175 -11.07 5.25 -3.55
CA PHE A 175 -11.26 6.69 -3.44
C PHE A 175 -12.64 7.04 -2.86
N PRO A 176 -12.92 6.60 -1.61
CA PRO A 176 -14.05 7.13 -0.85
C PRO A 176 -13.82 8.60 -0.49
#